data_AF-A0A6L2LPV4-F1
#
_entry.id   AF-A0A6L2LPV4-F1
#
_cell.length_a   1.000
_cell.length_b   1.000
_cell.length_c   1.000
_cell.angle_alpha   90.00
_cell.angle_beta   90.00
_cell.angle_gamma   90.00
#
_symmetry.space_group_name_H-M   'P 1'
#
loop_
_entity.id
_entity.type
_entity.pdbx_description
1 polymer ?
#
loop_
_entity_poly.entity_id
_entity_poly.type
_entity_poly.pdbx_seq_one_letter_code
_entity_poly.pdbx_strand_id
1 'polypeptide(L)'
;MQEVVLFYNALDVLTRQILDSKGAIPSKTIADAKVAIQEMAKYSQKRHNGTSRTRSTKISNGLAAIQAQLNNLGREIKKMNEKVYTTHVGCEQCKGPHHTKYFPLKEEGKTLKEA
;
A
#
# COMPACT_ATOMS: atom_id res chain seq x y z
N MET A 1 -9.68 -33.69 27.96
CA MET A 1 -10.65 -32.91 27.16
C MET A 1 -10.32 -31.42 27.20
N GLN A 2 -10.32 -30.76 28.36
CA GLN A 2 -10.13 -29.29 28.48
C GLN A 2 -8.93 -28.73 27.71
N GLU A 3 -7.74 -29.32 27.80
CA GLU A 3 -6.53 -28.82 27.11
C GLU A 3 -6.65 -28.86 25.57
N VAL A 4 -7.27 -29.91 25.02
CA VAL A 4 -7.46 -30.04 23.56
C VAL A 4 -8.48 -29.01 23.07
N VAL A 5 -9.51 -28.76 23.86
CA VAL A 5 -10.52 -27.73 23.59
C VAL A 5 -9.92 -26.32 23.65
N LEU A 6 -9.10 -26.05 24.67
CA LEU A 6 -8.37 -24.77 24.81
C LEU A 6 -7.44 -24.53 23.61
N PHE A 7 -6.68 -25.56 23.20
CA PHE A 7 -5.83 -25.47 22.02
C PHE A 7 -6.63 -25.16 20.75
N TYR A 8 -7.73 -25.89 20.51
CA TYR A 8 -8.60 -25.68 19.35
C TYR A 8 -9.22 -24.27 19.32
N ASN A 9 -9.65 -23.77 20.47
CA ASN A 9 -10.21 -22.42 20.59
C ASN A 9 -9.17 -21.32 20.35
N ALA A 10 -7.89 -21.59 20.62
CA ALA A 10 -6.80 -20.64 20.37
C ALA A 10 -6.37 -20.55 18.89
N LEU A 11 -6.81 -21.47 18.03
CA LEU A 11 -6.52 -21.43 16.59
C LEU A 11 -7.25 -20.26 15.91
N ASP A 12 -6.77 -19.81 14.76
CA ASP A 12 -7.53 -18.87 13.94
C ASP A 12 -8.72 -19.58 13.25
N VAL A 13 -9.66 -18.77 12.73
CA VAL A 13 -10.91 -19.26 12.14
C VAL A 13 -10.65 -20.17 10.94
N LEU A 14 -9.70 -19.84 10.07
CA LEU A 14 -9.42 -20.61 8.86
C LEU A 14 -8.82 -21.97 9.23
N THR A 15 -7.88 -21.99 10.18
CA THR A 15 -7.26 -23.25 10.63
C THR A 15 -8.30 -24.19 11.24
N ARG A 16 -9.25 -23.69 12.03
CA ARG A 16 -10.36 -24.52 12.54
C ARG A 16 -11.22 -25.09 11.42
N GLN A 17 -11.64 -24.26 10.46
CA GLN A 17 -12.45 -24.72 9.32
C GLN A 17 -11.75 -25.83 8.52
N ILE A 18 -10.44 -25.71 8.32
CA ILE A 18 -9.65 -26.75 7.65
C ILE A 18 -9.65 -28.03 8.49
N LEU A 19 -9.45 -27.96 9.80
CA LEU A 19 -9.47 -29.14 10.67
C LEU A 19 -10.83 -29.82 10.68
N ASP A 20 -11.92 -29.05 10.80
CA ASP A 20 -13.28 -29.58 10.81
C ASP A 20 -13.61 -30.29 9.49
N SER A 21 -13.09 -29.78 8.36
CA SER A 21 -13.25 -30.40 7.03
C SER A 21 -12.58 -31.78 6.90
N LYS A 22 -11.60 -32.10 7.76
CA LYS A 22 -10.89 -33.39 7.72
C LYS A 22 -11.65 -34.52 8.43
N GLY A 23 -12.68 -34.18 9.21
CA GLY A 23 -13.47 -35.15 9.96
C GLY A 23 -12.70 -35.82 11.10
N ALA A 24 -13.41 -36.65 11.86
CA ALA A 24 -12.81 -37.42 12.94
C ALA A 24 -11.86 -38.48 12.36
N ILE A 25 -10.65 -38.60 12.91
CA ILE A 25 -9.71 -39.66 12.56
C ILE A 25 -10.04 -40.88 13.44
N PRO A 26 -10.60 -41.97 12.89
CA PRO A 26 -10.83 -43.19 13.65
C PRO A 26 -9.48 -43.74 14.13
N SER A 27 -9.44 -44.39 15.29
CA SER A 27 -8.25 -44.98 15.95
C SER A 27 -7.31 -44.04 16.73
N LYS A 28 -7.45 -42.71 16.62
CA LYS A 28 -6.66 -41.78 17.44
C LYS A 28 -7.31 -41.52 18.80
N THR A 29 -6.57 -41.78 19.87
CA THR A 29 -7.03 -41.48 21.24
C THR A 29 -6.79 -40.01 21.61
N ILE A 30 -7.44 -39.55 22.68
CA ILE A 30 -7.20 -38.21 23.24
C ILE A 30 -5.73 -38.04 23.65
N ALA A 31 -5.07 -39.11 24.13
CA ALA A 31 -3.66 -39.08 24.50
C ALA A 31 -2.78 -38.82 23.27
N ASP A 32 -3.06 -39.50 22.16
CA ASP A 32 -2.33 -39.32 20.90
C ASP A 32 -2.49 -37.90 20.33
N ALA A 33 -3.67 -37.30 20.51
CA ALA A 33 -3.91 -35.91 20.12
C ALA A 33 -3.08 -34.95 20.97
N LYS A 34 -3.01 -35.16 22.29
CA LYS A 34 -2.19 -34.33 23.18
C LYS A 34 -0.70 -34.40 22.83
N VAL A 35 -0.18 -35.61 22.58
CA VAL A 35 1.23 -35.81 22.18
C VAL A 35 1.53 -35.06 20.89
N ALA A 36 0.69 -35.23 19.86
CA ALA A 36 0.88 -34.55 18.58
C ALA A 36 0.85 -33.02 18.71
N ILE A 37 -0.07 -32.47 19.51
CA ILE A 37 -0.13 -31.01 19.76
C ILE A 37 1.16 -30.52 20.43
N GLN A 38 1.67 -31.25 21.43
CA GLN A 38 2.91 -30.88 22.11
C GLN A 38 4.14 -30.96 21.20
N GLU A 39 4.24 -31.99 20.36
CA GLU A 39 5.33 -32.13 19.38
C GLU A 39 5.31 -30.99 18.37
N MET A 40 4.13 -30.63 17.85
CA MET A 40 3.96 -29.51 16.93
C MET A 40 4.33 -28.17 17.57
N ALA A 41 3.96 -27.96 18.85
CA ALA A 41 4.35 -26.77 19.59
C ALA A 41 5.87 -26.68 19.75
N LYS A 42 6.54 -27.79 20.14
CA LYS A 42 8.01 -27.86 20.27
C LYS A 42 8.71 -27.60 18.94
N TYR A 43 8.24 -28.21 17.86
CA TYR A 43 8.80 -28.02 16.52
C TYR A 43 8.64 -26.57 16.04
N SER A 44 7.47 -25.97 16.26
CA SER A 44 7.20 -24.57 15.88
C SER A 44 8.12 -23.62 16.64
N GLN A 45 8.28 -23.81 17.95
CA GLN A 45 9.24 -23.03 18.75
C GLN A 45 10.67 -23.17 18.22
N LYS A 46 11.10 -24.38 17.86
CA LYS A 46 12.43 -24.60 17.27
C LYS A 46 12.61 -23.84 15.94
N ARG A 47 11.60 -23.81 15.07
CA ARG A 47 11.66 -23.05 13.81
C ARG A 47 11.70 -21.54 14.04
N HIS A 48 10.94 -21.04 15.02
CA HIS A 48 10.93 -19.62 15.36
C HIS A 48 12.21 -19.19 16.09
N ASN A 49 12.82 -20.06 16.90
CA ASN A 49 14.06 -19.76 17.63
C ASN A 49 15.32 -19.89 16.75
N GLY A 50 15.32 -20.79 15.73
CA GLY A 50 16.40 -20.89 14.74
C GLY A 50 16.41 -19.72 13.74
N THR A 51 15.26 -19.07 13.57
CA THR A 51 15.14 -17.83 12.78
C THR A 51 15.10 -16.64 13.75
N SER A 52 16.17 -16.46 14.52
CA SER A 52 16.37 -15.20 15.24
C SER A 52 16.48 -14.09 14.21
N ARG A 53 15.32 -13.48 13.91
CA ARG A 53 15.12 -12.08 13.55
C ARG A 53 16.37 -11.41 12.95
N THR A 54 16.70 -11.77 11.71
CA THR A 54 17.04 -10.73 10.74
C THR A 54 15.73 -9.98 10.46
N ARG A 55 15.25 -9.24 11.46
CA ARG A 55 14.03 -8.44 11.42
C ARG A 55 14.32 -7.29 10.47
N SER A 56 14.22 -7.60 9.19
CA SER A 56 13.83 -6.70 8.11
C SER A 56 14.52 -5.34 8.07
N THR A 57 15.86 -5.31 8.04
CA THR A 57 16.60 -4.16 7.51
C THR A 57 16.34 -3.95 6.01
N LYS A 58 15.98 -5.03 5.29
CA LYS A 58 15.72 -4.96 3.84
C LYS A 58 14.43 -4.19 3.50
N ILE A 59 13.37 -4.30 4.31
CA ILE A 59 12.14 -3.51 4.12
C ILE A 59 12.36 -2.05 4.53
N SER A 60 13.09 -1.78 5.63
CA SER A 60 13.38 -0.39 6.05
C SER A 60 14.20 0.36 5.00
N ASN A 61 15.18 -0.29 4.38
CA ASN A 61 16.00 0.31 3.31
C ASN A 61 15.16 0.59 2.05
N GLY A 62 14.23 -0.31 1.70
CA GLY A 62 13.31 -0.09 0.58
C GLY A 62 12.37 1.09 0.81
N LEU A 63 11.82 1.23 2.02
CA LEU A 63 10.97 2.37 2.39
C LEU A 63 11.73 3.71 2.34
N ALA A 64 12.98 3.73 2.81
CA ALA A 64 13.82 4.93 2.73
C ALA A 64 14.12 5.34 1.27
N ALA A 65 14.37 4.36 0.39
CA ALA A 65 14.60 4.62 -1.03
C ALA A 65 13.34 5.18 -1.73
N ILE A 66 12.16 4.63 -1.43
CA ILE A 66 10.88 5.14 -1.95
C ILE A 66 10.63 6.57 -1.47
N GLN A 67 10.87 6.87 -0.19
CA GLN A 67 10.72 8.22 0.34
C GLN A 67 11.65 9.23 -0.36
N ALA A 68 12.90 8.85 -0.63
CA ALA A 68 13.84 9.71 -1.35
C ALA A 68 13.36 10.01 -2.78
N GLN A 69 12.82 9.02 -3.49
CA GLN A 69 12.25 9.21 -4.83
C GLN A 69 11.06 10.17 -4.83
N LEU A 70 10.13 10.03 -3.87
CA LEU A 70 8.99 10.93 -3.72
C LEU A 70 9.41 12.37 -3.41
N ASN A 71 10.41 12.55 -2.54
CA ASN A 71 10.95 13.87 -2.22
C ASN A 71 11.58 14.55 -3.44
N ASN A 72 12.29 13.80 -4.28
CA ASN A 72 12.89 14.31 -5.51
C ASN A 72 11.81 14.72 -6.53
N LEU A 73 10.78 13.89 -6.71
CA LEU A 73 9.65 14.21 -7.59
C LEU A 73 8.93 15.49 -7.15
N GLY A 74 8.68 15.65 -5.84
CA GLY A 74 8.06 16.85 -5.29
C GLY A 74 8.87 18.13 -5.58
N ARG A 75 10.21 18.05 -5.55
CA ARG A 75 11.09 19.18 -5.91
C ARG A 75 11.02 19.53 -7.39
N GLU A 76 11.04 18.53 -8.27
CA GLU A 76 10.93 18.75 -9.72
C GLU A 76 9.59 19.37 -10.10
N ILE A 77 8.48 18.89 -9.51
CA ILE A 77 7.14 19.48 -9.72
C ILE A 77 7.12 20.94 -9.26
N LYS A 78 7.67 21.24 -8.07
CA LYS A 78 7.74 22.62 -7.56
C LYS A 78 8.52 23.54 -8.51
N LYS A 79 9.68 23.08 -9.00
CA LYS A 79 10.53 23.81 -9.94
C LYS A 79 9.84 24.03 -11.29
N MET A 80 9.14 23.02 -11.80
CA MET A 80 8.35 23.15 -13.02
C MET A 80 7.23 24.18 -12.84
N ASN A 81 6.51 24.13 -11.72
CA ASN A 81 5.43 25.08 -11.43
C ASN A 81 5.93 26.53 -11.35
N GLU A 82 7.08 26.77 -10.71
CA GLU A 82 7.71 28.09 -10.66
C GLU A 82 8.11 28.60 -12.06
N LYS A 83 8.70 27.73 -12.90
CA LYS A 83 9.01 28.06 -14.30
C LYS A 83 7.77 28.42 -15.12
N VAL A 84 6.71 27.62 -14.99
CA VAL A 84 5.42 27.90 -15.65
C VAL A 84 4.91 29.27 -15.19
N TYR A 85 4.91 29.55 -13.89
CA TYR A 85 4.46 30.85 -13.35
C TYR A 85 5.32 32.04 -13.84
N THR A 86 6.65 31.90 -13.91
CA THR A 86 7.54 32.94 -14.46
C THR A 86 7.41 33.14 -15.97
N THR A 87 6.98 32.13 -16.71
CA THR A 87 6.71 32.26 -18.15
C THR A 87 5.35 32.93 -18.40
N HIS A 88 4.47 32.89 -17.39
CA HIS A 88 3.13 33.47 -17.42
C HIS A 88 3.05 34.97 -17.11
N VAL A 89 4.17 35.64 -16.78
CA VAL A 89 4.18 37.10 -16.60
C VAL A 89 4.26 37.82 -17.96
N GLY A 90 3.08 38.05 -18.54
CA GLY A 90 2.80 39.22 -19.37
C GLY A 90 2.55 38.95 -20.86
N CYS A 91 1.29 38.71 -21.24
CA CYS A 91 0.84 39.05 -22.59
C CYS A 91 0.73 40.58 -22.70
N GLU A 92 1.50 41.21 -23.60
CA GLU A 92 1.45 42.68 -23.81
C GLU A 92 0.06 43.17 -24.25
N GLN A 93 -0.68 42.36 -25.02
CA GLN A 93 -2.04 42.69 -25.49
C GLN A 93 -3.12 42.53 -24.40
N CYS A 94 -2.90 41.66 -23.42
CA CYS A 94 -3.93 41.18 -22.50
C CYS A 94 -3.70 41.63 -21.05
N LYS A 95 -2.47 42.00 -20.72
CA LYS A 95 -1.97 42.29 -19.35
C LYS A 95 -2.27 41.18 -18.31
N GLY A 96 -2.45 39.93 -18.74
CA GLY A 96 -2.78 38.79 -17.88
C GLY A 96 -2.10 37.47 -18.29
N PRO A 97 -2.10 36.45 -17.40
CA PRO A 97 -1.46 35.16 -17.65
C PRO A 97 -2.31 34.23 -18.54
N HIS A 98 -1.72 33.60 -19.58
CA HIS A 98 -2.41 32.69 -20.52
C HIS A 98 -1.76 31.30 -20.62
N HIS A 99 -2.54 30.22 -20.41
CA HIS A 99 -2.04 28.84 -20.34
C HIS A 99 -1.96 28.14 -21.71
N THR A 100 -2.46 28.78 -22.77
CA THR A 100 -2.53 28.21 -24.13
C THR A 100 -2.19 29.27 -25.17
N LYS A 101 -1.62 28.87 -26.30
CA LYS A 101 -1.17 29.76 -27.39
C LYS A 101 -2.32 30.51 -28.09
N TYR A 102 -3.56 30.08 -27.88
CA TYR A 102 -4.74 30.68 -28.51
C TYR A 102 -5.34 31.73 -27.61
N PHE A 103 -5.11 33.00 -27.95
CA PHE A 103 -5.91 34.11 -27.45
C PHE A 103 -7.27 34.07 -28.19
N PRO A 104 -8.41 33.88 -27.50
CA PRO A 104 -9.70 33.98 -28.16
C PRO A 104 -9.94 35.46 -28.45
N LEU A 105 -9.52 35.91 -29.63
CA LEU A 105 -9.95 37.19 -30.19
C LEU A 105 -11.47 37.10 -30.33
N LYS A 106 -12.19 37.85 -29.49
CA LYS A 106 -13.62 38.06 -29.73
C LYS A 106 -13.75 38.69 -31.11
N GLU A 107 -14.59 38.12 -31.96
CA GLU A 107 -14.98 38.74 -33.22
C GLU A 107 -15.54 40.13 -32.92
N GLU A 108 -14.81 41.17 -33.31
CA GLU A 108 -15.37 42.50 -33.40
C GLU A 108 -16.33 42.52 -34.59
N GLY A 109 -17.61 42.30 -34.30
CA GLY A 109 -18.70 42.58 -35.21
C GLY A 109 -18.65 44.05 -35.62
N LYS A 110 -18.08 44.33 -36.80
CA LYS A 110 -18.24 45.62 -37.47
C LYS A 110 -19.71 45.79 -37.83
N THR A 111 -20.43 46.57 -37.04
CA THR A 111 -21.69 47.20 -37.45
C THR A 111 -21.43 48.05 -38.69
N LEU A 112 -21.89 47.58 -39.85
CA LEU A 112 -22.08 48.41 -41.03
C LEU A 112 -23.17 49.43 -40.71
N LYS A 113 -22.82 50.71 -40.85
CA LYS A 113 -23.75 51.84 -40.69
C LYS A 113 -24.75 51.84 -41.84
N GLU A 114 -26.00 52.04 -41.46
CA GLU A 114 -27.14 52.36 -42.33
C GLU A 114 -26.98 53.79 -42.89
N ALA A 115 -27.19 53.94 -44.21
CA ALA A 115 -27.67 55.14 -44.89
C ALA A 115 -28.23 54.73 -46.26
#